data_AF-A0A936LDV4-F1
#
_entry.id   AF-A0A936LDV4-F1
#
_cell.length_a   1.000
_cell.length_b   1.000
_cell.length_c   1.000
_cell.angle_alpha   90.00
_cell.angle_beta   90.00
_cell.angle_gamma   90.00
#
_symmetry.space_group_name_H-M   'P 1'
#
loop_
_entity.id
_entity.type
_entity.pdbx_description
1 polymer ?
#
loop_
_entity_poly.entity_id
_entity_poly.type
_entity_poly.pdbx_seq_one_letter_code
_entity_poly.pdbx_strand_id
1 'polypeptide(L)'
;MNTMIHTANPAPDYLKVHMKNGEVFVFVSGWVADSLGKTVTGAASRYDVNRLFIDSGAVALQAADIAIIETNRPIESLDGAVTGYLMELTVMNAAITIACITNPKACFGSCPTFYSGPSTSVHYADAEGFSSSIAPSLEAADTDPLQHPPIVDRQGRHRLTMKNEAYETHVVNSVALLAVPCHSGEQIVQGSDQQFYAVTNITPPSHAAAKEGDAAWLLSQFDGNERTSRTNGENLQLREEITLQFPYPTQGNGALILGFRQSLLSTFLFYTALSWMGHSVSDVFAAIESDSSLRHAFRSAEDLLGGIDCFVWNSTAQRWDSVGTFKEYGPLARNLMLVPIPAAANAKDSLRVKLRLTQGHWRLDCAMLATIVGLRVPSVLHPIDVQRNGTPDTAAIRQLRGDDQQYLLSLPGDQFSLIFPQPSFGTNDAGNAQFFVRSKGYYLEWMRPAWNNPPQLPKLMALAANNPVVWRELAVEFKGMEGGMEQEFWSSKVIQ
;
A
#
# COMPACT_ATOMS: atom_id res chain seq x y z
N MET A 1 -9.75 -6.02 35.09
CA MET A 1 -9.16 -6.23 33.75
C MET A 1 -8.41 -7.55 33.80
N ASN A 2 -8.80 -8.52 32.98
CA ASN A 2 -8.28 -9.89 33.07
C ASN A 2 -6.87 -9.92 32.45
N THR A 3 -5.85 -10.20 33.26
CA THR A 3 -4.44 -10.13 32.86
C THR A 3 -4.10 -11.09 31.72
N MET A 4 -4.84 -12.18 31.51
CA MET A 4 -4.60 -13.19 30.46
C MET A 4 -4.87 -12.73 29.02
N ILE A 5 -5.80 -11.80 28.79
CA ILE A 5 -6.14 -11.33 27.43
C ILE A 5 -5.09 -10.33 26.91
N HIS A 6 -4.59 -9.49 27.81
CA HIS A 6 -3.67 -8.40 27.49
C HIS A 6 -2.23 -8.65 27.94
N THR A 7 -1.93 -9.84 28.49
CA THR A 7 -0.53 -10.27 28.64
C THR A 7 -0.03 -10.69 27.28
N ALA A 8 1.10 -10.10 26.88
CA ALA A 8 1.79 -10.38 25.63
C ALA A 8 2.31 -11.83 25.51
N ASN A 9 2.24 -12.62 26.60
CA ASN A 9 2.73 -14.00 26.62
C ASN A 9 2.13 -14.75 27.83
N PRO A 10 0.86 -15.20 27.80
CA PRO A 10 0.25 -15.94 28.91
C PRO A 10 0.81 -17.37 29.04
N ALA A 11 1.47 -17.89 28.00
CA ALA A 11 1.99 -19.24 27.90
C ALA A 11 3.08 -19.34 26.80
N PRO A 12 3.93 -20.38 26.80
CA PRO A 12 4.88 -20.64 25.71
C PRO A 12 4.19 -20.83 24.36
N ASP A 13 2.92 -21.24 24.34
CA ASP A 13 2.08 -21.36 23.16
C ASP A 13 0.71 -20.72 23.43
N TYR A 14 0.21 -19.91 22.51
CA TYR A 14 -1.19 -19.45 22.58
C TYR A 14 -1.82 -19.19 21.21
N LEU A 15 -3.16 -19.24 21.21
CA LEU A 15 -4.02 -18.78 20.12
C LEU A 15 -5.15 -17.95 20.72
N LYS A 16 -5.27 -16.69 20.35
CA LYS A 16 -6.48 -15.88 20.63
C LYS A 16 -7.28 -15.79 19.36
N VAL A 17 -8.55 -16.16 19.42
CA VAL A 17 -9.47 -16.11 18.29
C VAL A 17 -10.53 -15.07 18.61
N HIS A 18 -10.49 -13.94 17.90
CA HIS A 18 -11.47 -12.88 17.93
C HIS A 18 -12.58 -13.21 16.94
N MET A 19 -13.81 -13.30 17.41
CA MET A 19 -14.98 -13.66 16.60
C MET A 19 -15.68 -12.40 16.06
N LYS A 20 -16.38 -12.51 14.93
CA LYS A 20 -17.16 -11.42 14.34
C LYS A 20 -18.31 -10.91 15.24
N ASN A 21 -18.77 -11.74 16.18
CA ASN A 21 -19.74 -11.34 17.20
C ASN A 21 -19.11 -10.59 18.40
N GLY A 22 -17.79 -10.37 18.38
CA GLY A 22 -17.03 -9.66 19.40
C GLY A 22 -16.51 -10.52 20.57
N GLU A 23 -16.87 -11.81 20.62
CA GLU A 23 -16.34 -12.75 21.62
C GLU A 23 -14.87 -13.10 21.33
N VAL A 24 -14.14 -13.51 22.37
CA VAL A 24 -12.75 -13.95 22.25
C VAL A 24 -12.57 -15.32 22.89
N PHE A 25 -11.88 -16.21 22.20
CA PHE A 25 -11.50 -17.52 22.70
C PHE A 25 -9.98 -17.59 22.83
N VAL A 26 -9.48 -17.95 24.01
CA VAL A 26 -8.04 -18.07 24.28
C VAL A 26 -7.68 -19.53 24.52
N PHE A 27 -6.88 -20.10 23.62
CA PHE A 27 -6.32 -21.44 23.73
C PHE A 27 -4.89 -21.35 24.23
N VAL A 28 -4.55 -22.10 25.28
CA VAL A 28 -3.21 -22.11 25.90
C VAL A 28 -2.39 -23.38 25.59
N SER A 29 -3.02 -24.40 25.01
CA SER A 29 -2.37 -25.57 24.41
C SER A 29 -3.39 -26.47 23.69
N GLY A 30 -2.94 -27.38 22.84
CA GLY A 30 -3.76 -28.49 22.31
C GLY A 30 -4.87 -28.09 21.35
N TRP A 31 -4.72 -26.96 20.65
CA TRP A 31 -5.63 -26.56 19.58
C TRP A 31 -5.21 -27.14 18.23
N VAL A 32 -6.17 -27.35 17.35
CA VAL A 32 -5.99 -27.89 15.99
C VAL A 32 -6.80 -27.05 15.01
N ALA A 33 -6.15 -26.55 13.96
CA ALA A 33 -6.82 -25.94 12.83
C ALA A 33 -7.01 -26.99 11.73
N ASP A 34 -8.25 -27.37 11.45
CA ASP A 34 -8.62 -28.31 10.40
C ASP A 34 -8.90 -27.56 9.09
N SER A 35 -8.04 -27.75 8.09
CA SER A 35 -8.11 -27.20 6.73
C SER A 35 -9.28 -27.70 5.91
N LEU A 36 -9.68 -28.96 6.09
CA LEU A 36 -10.79 -29.57 5.36
C LEU A 36 -12.12 -29.17 5.99
N GLY A 37 -12.17 -29.14 7.32
CA GLY A 37 -13.34 -28.73 8.09
C GLY A 37 -13.54 -27.22 8.20
N LYS A 38 -12.51 -26.41 7.91
CA LYS A 38 -12.46 -24.96 8.15
C LYS A 38 -12.81 -24.60 9.60
N THR A 39 -12.25 -25.34 10.56
CA THR A 39 -12.54 -25.16 11.99
C THR A 39 -11.28 -25.06 12.83
N VAL A 40 -11.33 -24.26 13.88
CA VAL A 40 -10.36 -24.26 14.98
C VAL A 40 -10.97 -24.99 16.17
N THR A 41 -10.35 -26.07 16.61
CA THR A 41 -10.85 -26.90 17.72
C THR A 41 -9.84 -26.98 18.85
N GLY A 42 -10.29 -27.12 20.09
CA GLY A 42 -9.41 -27.26 21.26
C GLY A 42 -10.08 -26.81 22.55
N ALA A 43 -9.35 -26.88 23.66
CA ALA A 43 -9.80 -26.30 24.93
C ALA A 43 -9.48 -24.80 24.98
N ALA A 44 -10.50 -23.97 25.23
CA ALA A 44 -10.35 -22.52 25.28
C ALA A 44 -11.09 -21.90 26.47
N SER A 45 -10.60 -20.75 26.91
CA SER A 45 -11.34 -19.81 27.76
C SER A 45 -12.12 -18.85 26.88
N ARG A 46 -13.43 -18.70 27.12
CA ARG A 46 -14.32 -17.80 26.37
C ARG A 46 -14.53 -16.50 27.13
N TYR A 47 -14.53 -15.40 26.37
CA TYR A 47 -14.74 -14.05 26.88
C TYR A 47 -15.76 -13.30 26.02
N ASP A 48 -16.51 -12.41 26.67
CA ASP A 48 -17.50 -11.57 25.99
C ASP A 48 -16.86 -10.36 25.27
N VAL A 49 -17.72 -9.53 24.68
CA VAL A 49 -17.34 -8.28 23.99
C VAL A 49 -16.62 -7.27 24.90
N ASN A 50 -16.80 -7.38 26.22
CA ASN A 50 -16.14 -6.55 27.23
C ASN A 50 -14.91 -7.23 27.85
N ARG A 51 -14.47 -8.35 27.27
CA ARG A 51 -13.34 -9.16 27.74
C ARG A 51 -13.56 -9.72 29.16
N LEU A 52 -14.82 -9.89 29.56
CA LEU A 52 -15.21 -10.58 30.80
C LEU A 52 -15.26 -12.08 30.54
N PHE A 53 -14.72 -12.85 31.49
CA PHE A 53 -14.71 -14.31 31.43
C PHE A 53 -16.13 -14.86 31.49
N ILE A 54 -16.45 -15.77 30.57
CA ILE A 54 -17.74 -16.48 30.54
C ILE A 54 -17.55 -17.90 31.07
N ASP A 55 -16.77 -18.72 30.37
CA ASP A 55 -16.54 -20.13 30.69
C ASP A 55 -15.23 -20.66 30.08
N SER A 56 -14.96 -21.95 30.28
CA SER A 56 -13.85 -22.66 29.62
C SER A 56 -14.23 -24.09 29.31
N GLY A 57 -13.78 -24.61 28.17
CA GLY A 57 -14.09 -25.97 27.74
C GLY A 57 -13.60 -26.28 26.34
N ALA A 58 -13.95 -27.47 25.85
CA ALA A 58 -13.71 -27.84 24.47
C ALA A 58 -14.64 -27.04 23.55
N VAL A 59 -14.08 -26.43 22.51
CA VAL A 59 -14.79 -25.63 21.51
C VAL A 59 -14.39 -26.06 20.10
N ALA A 60 -15.30 -25.80 19.15
CA ALA A 60 -15.04 -25.91 17.72
C ALA A 60 -15.59 -24.65 17.05
N LEU A 61 -14.68 -23.77 16.61
CA LEU A 61 -14.97 -22.47 16.02
C LEU A 61 -14.93 -22.58 14.50
N GLN A 62 -15.94 -22.07 13.82
CA GLN A 62 -15.99 -22.03 12.36
C GLN A 62 -15.15 -20.86 11.85
N ALA A 63 -14.27 -21.10 10.87
CA ALA A 63 -13.41 -20.05 10.30
C ALA A 63 -14.22 -18.90 9.69
N ALA A 64 -15.42 -19.17 9.17
CA ALA A 64 -16.31 -18.14 8.62
C ALA A 64 -16.77 -17.10 9.66
N ASP A 65 -16.78 -17.46 10.95
CA ASP A 65 -17.21 -16.59 12.06
C ASP A 65 -16.03 -15.89 12.75
N ILE A 66 -14.79 -16.23 12.38
CA ILE A 66 -13.58 -15.62 12.91
C ILE A 66 -13.40 -14.24 12.27
N ALA A 67 -13.12 -13.24 13.11
CA ALA A 67 -12.61 -11.96 12.68
C ALA A 67 -11.09 -12.08 12.57
N ILE A 68 -10.36 -12.19 13.68
CA ILE A 68 -8.88 -12.19 13.68
C ILE A 68 -8.33 -13.24 14.64
N ILE A 69 -7.14 -13.72 14.35
CA ILE A 69 -6.32 -14.59 15.18
C ILE A 69 -5.03 -13.90 15.59
N GLU A 70 -4.64 -14.08 16.85
CA GLU A 70 -3.34 -13.69 17.38
C GLU A 70 -2.63 -14.95 17.91
N THR A 71 -1.37 -15.17 17.53
CA THR A 71 -0.59 -16.32 17.99
C THR A 71 0.90 -16.02 18.08
N ASN A 72 1.62 -16.83 18.85
CA ASN A 72 3.08 -16.81 18.90
C ASN A 72 3.72 -18.03 18.19
N ARG A 73 2.94 -18.83 17.46
CA ARG A 73 3.44 -19.95 16.65
C ARG A 73 3.64 -19.58 15.17
N PRO A 74 4.67 -20.16 14.50
CA PRO A 74 4.85 -20.00 13.06
C PRO A 74 3.67 -20.54 12.25
N ILE A 75 3.27 -19.75 11.25
CA ILE A 75 2.14 -19.97 10.34
C ILE A 75 2.28 -21.28 9.53
N GLU A 76 3.51 -21.71 9.26
CA GLU A 76 3.83 -22.96 8.53
C GLU A 76 3.28 -24.23 9.18
N SER A 77 2.85 -24.16 10.45
CA SER A 77 2.20 -25.25 11.17
C SER A 77 0.68 -25.31 10.96
N LEU A 78 0.10 -24.37 10.21
CA LEU A 78 -1.32 -24.27 9.88
C LEU A 78 -1.54 -24.65 8.41
N ASP A 79 -2.43 -25.61 8.18
CA ASP A 79 -2.67 -26.14 6.85
C ASP A 79 -3.46 -25.14 5.99
N GLY A 80 -2.97 -24.88 4.78
CA GLY A 80 -3.16 -23.61 4.04
C GLY A 80 -4.59 -23.22 3.62
N ALA A 81 -5.58 -24.11 3.79
CA ALA A 81 -6.98 -23.79 3.52
C ALA A 81 -7.70 -23.08 4.69
N VAL A 82 -7.20 -23.19 5.93
CA VAL A 82 -7.72 -22.39 7.05
C VAL A 82 -7.15 -20.99 6.98
N THR A 83 -5.86 -20.85 6.67
CA THR A 83 -5.11 -19.60 6.75
C THR A 83 -5.59 -18.51 5.80
N GLY A 84 -6.25 -18.85 4.67
CA GLY A 84 -6.95 -17.86 3.83
C GLY A 84 -8.19 -17.22 4.49
N TYR A 85 -8.69 -17.79 5.58
CA TYR A 85 -9.77 -17.25 6.43
C TYR A 85 -9.26 -16.79 7.80
N LEU A 86 -8.01 -17.11 8.17
CA LEU A 86 -7.42 -16.72 9.44
C LEU A 86 -6.57 -15.47 9.23
N MET A 87 -6.99 -14.38 9.84
CA MET A 87 -6.21 -13.16 9.88
C MET A 87 -5.20 -13.30 11.01
N GLU A 88 -3.90 -13.43 10.74
CA GLU A 88 -2.92 -13.73 11.77
C GLU A 88 -2.04 -12.53 12.12
N LEU A 89 -2.01 -12.18 13.41
CA LEU A 89 -1.02 -11.31 14.02
C LEU A 89 -0.04 -12.20 14.80
N THR A 90 1.15 -12.45 14.23
CA THR A 90 2.19 -13.26 14.91
C THR A 90 3.00 -12.38 15.87
N VAL A 91 3.24 -12.85 17.10
CA VAL A 91 4.22 -12.23 18.00
C VAL A 91 5.62 -12.54 17.52
N MET A 92 6.32 -11.52 17.02
CA MET A 92 7.72 -11.65 16.62
C MET A 92 8.61 -11.97 17.81
N ASN A 93 9.45 -13.00 17.65
CA ASN A 93 10.57 -13.25 18.55
C ASN A 93 11.69 -12.24 18.27
N ALA A 94 12.58 -12.02 19.25
CA ALA A 94 13.53 -10.89 19.36
C ALA A 94 14.58 -10.69 18.25
N ALA A 95 14.46 -11.33 17.09
CA ALA A 95 15.35 -11.19 15.92
C ALA A 95 15.00 -9.95 15.07
N ILE A 96 14.61 -8.86 15.72
CA ILE A 96 14.43 -7.56 15.06
C ILE A 96 15.83 -7.00 14.78
N THR A 97 16.09 -6.60 13.54
CA THR A 97 17.36 -5.93 13.16
C THR A 97 17.59 -4.75 14.11
N ILE A 98 18.82 -4.55 14.60
CA ILE A 98 19.15 -3.52 15.64
C ILE A 98 18.55 -2.15 15.31
N ALA A 99 18.50 -1.77 14.01
CA ALA A 99 17.88 -0.55 13.52
C ALA A 99 16.39 -0.39 13.89
N CYS A 100 15.63 -1.48 13.93
CA CYS A 100 14.20 -1.50 14.24
C CYS A 100 13.87 -1.53 15.72
N ILE A 101 14.84 -1.92 16.54
CA ILE A 101 14.75 -1.73 17.99
C ILE A 101 14.92 -0.24 18.32
N THR A 102 15.82 0.46 17.61
CA THR A 102 16.13 1.87 17.88
C THR A 102 15.10 2.85 17.31
N ASN A 103 14.49 2.54 16.17
CA ASN A 103 13.40 3.35 15.61
C ASN A 103 12.29 2.49 14.98
N PRO A 104 11.38 1.93 15.79
CA PRO A 104 10.34 1.01 15.30
C PRO A 104 9.35 1.67 14.34
N LYS A 105 9.24 3.02 14.35
CA LYS A 105 8.38 3.80 13.46
C LYS A 105 9.02 4.09 12.10
N ALA A 106 10.33 3.92 11.98
CA ALA A 106 11.07 4.02 10.74
C ALA A 106 11.35 2.66 10.10
N CYS A 107 10.85 1.56 10.68
CA CYS A 107 11.24 0.22 10.27
C CYS A 107 10.25 -0.52 9.39
N PHE A 108 10.76 -0.85 8.20
CA PHE A 108 10.19 -1.29 6.91
C PHE A 108 8.67 -1.31 6.67
N GLY A 109 8.39 -0.96 5.41
CA GLY A 109 7.07 -0.69 4.83
C GLY A 109 6.22 -1.92 4.63
N SER A 110 5.01 -1.66 4.17
CA SER A 110 3.89 -2.57 4.31
C SER A 110 3.21 -2.74 2.95
N CYS A 111 3.36 -3.91 2.33
CA CYS A 111 2.81 -4.41 1.05
C CYS A 111 3.80 -5.38 0.34
N PRO A 112 3.33 -6.21 -0.61
CA PRO A 112 4.21 -6.88 -1.57
C PRO A 112 4.88 -5.90 -2.53
N THR A 113 6.17 -6.12 -2.77
CA THR A 113 6.95 -5.39 -3.78
C THR A 113 7.11 -6.23 -5.04
N PHE A 114 7.03 -5.57 -6.21
CA PHE A 114 7.17 -6.22 -7.51
C PHE A 114 8.41 -5.72 -8.27
N TYR A 115 9.06 -6.64 -8.97
CA TYR A 115 10.28 -6.39 -9.73
C TYR A 115 10.18 -7.01 -11.11
N SER A 116 10.32 -6.17 -12.13
CA SER A 116 10.46 -6.55 -13.52
C SER A 116 11.91 -6.89 -13.89
N GLY A 117 12.88 -6.32 -13.17
CA GLY A 117 14.32 -6.54 -13.34
C GLY A 117 14.95 -7.53 -12.35
N PRO A 118 16.24 -7.87 -12.51
CA PRO A 118 16.93 -8.82 -11.62
C PRO A 118 17.38 -8.20 -10.29
N SER A 119 17.05 -6.93 -10.03
CA SER A 119 17.50 -6.24 -8.82
C SER A 119 16.98 -6.92 -7.57
N THR A 120 17.87 -7.08 -6.59
CA THR A 120 17.53 -7.64 -5.28
C THR A 120 17.22 -6.55 -4.26
N SER A 121 17.32 -5.27 -4.63
CA SER A 121 17.15 -4.16 -3.71
C SER A 121 15.79 -3.47 -3.89
N VAL A 122 15.07 -3.32 -2.78
CA VAL A 122 13.81 -2.57 -2.63
C VAL A 122 13.80 -1.16 -3.20
N HIS A 123 14.94 -0.49 -3.27
CA HIS A 123 15.10 0.79 -3.98
C HIS A 123 14.72 0.74 -5.47
N TYR A 124 14.69 -0.46 -6.05
CA TYR A 124 14.37 -0.69 -7.45
C TYR A 124 13.09 -1.50 -7.62
N ALA A 125 12.21 -1.50 -6.61
CA ALA A 125 10.87 -2.02 -6.77
C ALA A 125 10.16 -1.20 -7.86
N ASP A 126 9.56 -1.90 -8.82
CA ASP A 126 8.79 -1.28 -9.90
C ASP A 126 7.39 -0.89 -9.42
N ALA A 127 6.84 -1.62 -8.44
CA ALA A 127 5.50 -1.44 -7.91
C ALA A 127 5.39 -1.91 -6.45
N GLU A 128 4.41 -1.34 -5.73
CA GLU A 128 4.07 -1.66 -4.34
C GLU A 128 2.56 -1.96 -4.25
N GLY A 129 2.20 -3.21 -4.00
CA GLY A 129 0.81 -3.64 -4.20
C GLY A 129 -0.09 -3.40 -2.97
N PHE A 130 -1.25 -2.79 -3.16
CA PHE A 130 -2.32 -2.71 -2.15
C PHE A 130 -1.90 -2.13 -0.79
N SER A 131 -1.06 -1.09 -0.82
CA SER A 131 -0.39 -0.45 0.33
C SER A 131 -1.28 0.13 1.44
N SER A 132 -2.61 0.19 1.26
CA SER A 132 -3.59 0.59 2.28
C SER A 132 -4.51 -0.55 2.75
N SER A 133 -4.35 -1.75 2.20
CA SER A 133 -5.18 -2.92 2.52
C SER A 133 -4.62 -3.67 3.73
N ILE A 134 -4.67 -3.05 4.90
CA ILE A 134 -4.07 -3.59 6.14
C ILE A 134 -4.97 -4.56 6.93
N ALA A 135 -6.14 -4.89 6.37
CA ALA A 135 -7.12 -5.77 6.97
C ALA A 135 -8.05 -6.33 5.87
N PRO A 136 -8.72 -7.46 6.07
CA PRO A 136 -9.54 -8.08 5.02
C PRO A 136 -10.75 -7.29 4.64
N SER A 137 -11.39 -6.63 5.60
CA SER A 137 -12.46 -5.68 5.30
C SER A 137 -11.99 -4.43 4.52
N LEU A 138 -10.68 -4.24 4.42
CA LEU A 138 -10.01 -3.20 3.65
C LEU A 138 -9.38 -3.71 2.35
N GLU A 139 -9.53 -5.00 2.02
CA GLU A 139 -9.00 -5.60 0.79
C GLU A 139 -9.40 -4.79 -0.45
N ALA A 140 -8.40 -4.32 -1.19
CA ALA A 140 -8.58 -3.56 -2.42
C ALA A 140 -7.64 -4.06 -3.52
N ALA A 141 -8.03 -3.79 -4.76
CA ALA A 141 -7.15 -3.98 -5.91
C ALA A 141 -6.35 -2.70 -6.13
N ASP A 142 -5.10 -2.88 -6.50
CA ASP A 142 -4.16 -1.83 -6.83
C ASP A 142 -3.57 -2.07 -8.22
N THR A 143 -3.21 -1.00 -8.92
CA THR A 143 -2.62 -1.10 -10.25
C THR A 143 -1.46 -0.14 -10.39
N ASP A 144 -0.29 -0.70 -10.61
CA ASP A 144 0.95 0.05 -10.65
C ASP A 144 1.62 -0.06 -12.03
N PRO A 145 2.19 1.03 -12.55
CA PRO A 145 3.03 0.98 -13.73
C PRO A 145 4.32 0.22 -13.44
N LEU A 146 4.71 -0.70 -14.33
CA LEU A 146 6.04 -1.28 -14.27
C LEU A 146 7.03 -0.33 -14.96
N GLN A 147 7.95 0.24 -14.20
CA GLN A 147 8.92 1.22 -14.70
C GLN A 147 9.88 0.61 -15.72
N HIS A 148 10.15 -0.69 -15.61
CA HIS A 148 10.89 -1.45 -16.61
C HIS A 148 10.03 -2.58 -17.19
N PRO A 149 10.26 -2.97 -18.46
CA PRO A 149 9.55 -4.10 -19.04
C PRO A 149 9.92 -5.40 -18.29
N PRO A 150 8.94 -6.31 -18.06
CA PRO A 150 9.23 -7.62 -17.50
C PRO A 150 10.29 -8.39 -18.29
N ILE A 151 11.12 -9.16 -17.60
CA ILE A 151 12.09 -10.05 -18.24
C ILE A 151 11.36 -11.06 -19.14
N VAL A 152 11.78 -11.16 -20.41
CA VAL A 152 11.20 -12.06 -21.39
C VAL A 152 12.12 -13.25 -21.63
N ASP A 153 11.58 -14.47 -21.57
CA ASP A 153 12.35 -15.68 -21.86
C ASP A 153 12.38 -16.02 -23.38
N ARG A 154 13.08 -17.10 -23.74
CA ARG A 154 13.22 -17.54 -25.15
C ARG A 154 11.90 -17.94 -25.80
N GLN A 155 10.84 -18.18 -25.02
CA GLN A 155 9.51 -18.55 -25.49
C GLN A 155 8.55 -17.34 -25.52
N GLY A 156 9.04 -16.13 -25.23
CA GLY A 156 8.22 -14.92 -25.19
C GLY A 156 7.40 -14.78 -23.89
N ARG A 157 7.68 -15.57 -22.86
CA ARG A 157 6.98 -15.50 -21.57
C ARG A 157 7.60 -14.41 -20.71
N HIS A 158 6.75 -13.69 -19.99
CA HIS A 158 7.15 -12.58 -19.13
C HIS A 158 7.31 -13.04 -17.70
N ARG A 159 8.37 -12.60 -17.02
CA ARG A 159 8.63 -12.87 -15.61
C ARG A 159 8.53 -11.62 -14.77
N LEU A 160 7.76 -11.69 -13.69
CA LEU A 160 7.69 -10.70 -12.62
C LEU A 160 8.06 -11.38 -11.30
N THR A 161 8.83 -10.70 -10.44
CA THR A 161 9.12 -11.20 -9.10
C THR A 161 8.28 -10.45 -8.08
N MET A 162 7.57 -11.15 -7.20
CA MET A 162 6.89 -10.59 -6.04
C MET A 162 7.67 -10.99 -4.78
N LYS A 163 7.87 -10.08 -3.82
CA LYS A 163 8.58 -10.38 -2.57
C LYS A 163 7.79 -9.89 -1.36
N ASN A 164 7.99 -10.60 -0.24
CA ASN A 164 7.68 -10.08 1.09
C ASN A 164 8.96 -9.66 1.80
N GLU A 165 9.17 -8.35 1.84
CA GLU A 165 10.36 -7.72 2.43
C GLU A 165 10.09 -7.11 3.81
N ALA A 166 8.92 -7.40 4.38
CA ALA A 166 8.38 -6.79 5.57
C ALA A 166 8.01 -7.84 6.63
N TYR A 167 7.83 -7.41 7.88
CA TYR A 167 7.37 -8.27 8.96
C TYR A 167 5.84 -8.28 9.01
N GLU A 168 5.26 -8.86 7.98
CA GLU A 168 3.82 -8.95 7.79
C GLU A 168 3.47 -10.23 7.04
N THR A 169 2.23 -10.66 7.16
CA THR A 169 1.67 -11.74 6.34
C THR A 169 0.92 -11.10 5.17
N HIS A 170 1.35 -11.35 3.92
CA HIS A 170 0.52 -10.97 2.77
C HIS A 170 -0.49 -12.07 2.48
N VAL A 171 -1.73 -11.65 2.27
CA VAL A 171 -2.83 -12.51 1.86
C VAL A 171 -3.28 -12.04 0.47
N VAL A 172 -2.68 -12.65 -0.54
CA VAL A 172 -2.78 -12.23 -1.94
C VAL A 172 -3.92 -12.99 -2.61
N ASN A 173 -4.93 -12.27 -3.09
CA ASN A 173 -6.09 -12.83 -3.77
C ASN A 173 -5.82 -12.99 -5.27
N SER A 174 -5.23 -11.98 -5.92
CA SER A 174 -4.90 -12.10 -7.34
C SER A 174 -3.71 -11.25 -7.72
N VAL A 175 -2.98 -11.72 -8.73
CA VAL A 175 -1.95 -10.94 -9.43
C VAL A 175 -2.12 -11.14 -10.93
N ALA A 176 -2.21 -10.04 -11.67
CA ALA A 176 -2.28 -10.03 -13.11
C ALA A 176 -1.25 -9.06 -13.70
N LEU A 177 -0.64 -9.46 -14.81
CA LEU A 177 0.16 -8.57 -15.65
C LEU A 177 -0.75 -7.97 -16.71
N LEU A 178 -0.91 -6.64 -16.70
CA LEU A 178 -1.68 -5.91 -17.68
C LEU A 178 -0.75 -5.46 -18.80
N ALA A 179 -0.94 -6.00 -20.00
CA ALA A 179 -0.19 -5.59 -21.18
C ALA A 179 -1.05 -4.63 -21.99
N VAL A 180 -0.72 -3.34 -21.99
CA VAL A 180 -1.48 -2.29 -22.68
C VAL A 180 -0.84 -2.01 -24.04
N PRO A 181 -1.57 -2.14 -25.16
CA PRO A 181 -1.01 -1.89 -26.48
C PRO A 181 -0.55 -0.44 -26.62
N CYS A 182 0.64 -0.24 -27.18
CA CYS A 182 1.30 1.06 -27.31
C CYS A 182 1.90 1.22 -28.71
N HIS A 183 1.47 2.23 -29.45
CA HIS A 183 2.00 2.50 -30.79
C HIS A 183 3.29 3.34 -30.73
N SER A 184 4.02 3.38 -31.86
CA SER A 184 5.24 4.18 -31.97
C SER A 184 4.98 5.66 -31.64
N GLY A 185 5.72 6.19 -30.67
CA GLY A 185 5.61 7.58 -30.22
C GLY A 185 4.54 7.84 -29.16
N GLU A 186 3.76 6.82 -28.80
CA GLU A 186 2.82 6.88 -27.67
C GLU A 186 3.52 6.50 -26.36
N GLN A 187 2.99 7.03 -25.27
CA GLN A 187 3.18 6.50 -23.93
C GLN A 187 1.80 6.20 -23.32
N ILE A 188 1.70 5.11 -22.58
CA ILE A 188 0.53 4.73 -21.81
C ILE A 188 0.74 5.21 -20.38
N VAL A 189 -0.24 5.95 -19.87
CA VAL A 189 -0.29 6.42 -18.49
C VAL A 189 -1.68 6.11 -17.93
N GLN A 190 -1.75 5.67 -16.68
CA GLN A 190 -3.03 5.41 -16.03
C GLN A 190 -3.63 6.72 -15.50
N GLY A 191 -4.92 6.92 -15.71
CA GLY A 191 -5.66 8.02 -15.11
C GLY A 191 -6.05 7.72 -13.66
N SER A 192 -6.34 8.78 -12.91
CA SER A 192 -6.94 8.64 -11.57
C SER A 192 -8.34 8.00 -11.56
N ASP A 193 -8.95 7.84 -12.74
CA ASP A 193 -10.17 7.09 -13.02
C ASP A 193 -9.92 5.61 -13.33
N GLN A 194 -8.68 5.14 -13.18
CA GLN A 194 -8.20 3.79 -13.49
C GLN A 194 -8.22 3.40 -14.98
N GLN A 195 -8.45 4.34 -15.89
CA GLN A 195 -8.38 4.08 -17.33
C GLN A 195 -6.95 4.23 -17.86
N PHE A 196 -6.63 3.57 -18.97
CA PHE A 196 -5.32 3.67 -19.62
C PHE A 196 -5.40 4.63 -20.79
N TYR A 197 -4.65 5.72 -20.72
CA TYR A 197 -4.61 6.75 -21.75
C TYR A 197 -3.32 6.62 -22.57
N ALA A 198 -3.46 6.57 -23.89
CA ALA A 198 -2.35 6.81 -24.80
C ALA A 198 -2.14 8.31 -24.96
N VAL A 199 -0.90 8.74 -24.73
CA VAL A 199 -0.51 10.14 -24.78
C VAL A 199 0.70 10.35 -25.68
N THR A 200 0.82 11.57 -26.23
CA THR A 200 1.93 12.03 -27.08
C THR A 200 2.33 13.46 -26.69
N ASN A 201 3.37 14.01 -27.33
CA ASN A 201 3.80 15.41 -27.14
C ASN A 201 4.04 15.77 -25.67
N ILE A 202 4.73 14.89 -24.95
CA ILE A 202 5.01 15.06 -23.53
C ILE A 202 6.08 16.13 -23.38
N THR A 203 5.76 17.19 -22.64
CA THR A 203 6.63 18.36 -22.46
C THR A 203 6.76 18.71 -20.97
N PRO A 204 7.97 19.02 -20.49
CA PRO A 204 8.17 19.48 -19.11
C PRO A 204 7.69 20.94 -18.94
N PRO A 205 7.52 21.39 -17.69
CA PRO A 205 7.20 22.79 -17.43
C PRO A 205 8.44 23.65 -17.71
N SER A 206 8.24 24.84 -18.27
CA SER A 206 9.33 25.79 -18.46
C SER A 206 9.71 26.51 -17.16
N HIS A 207 8.81 26.50 -16.18
CA HIS A 207 8.99 27.10 -14.87
C HIS A 207 8.13 26.36 -13.84
N ALA A 208 8.67 26.11 -12.65
CA ALA A 208 7.93 25.53 -11.53
C ALA A 208 8.24 26.32 -10.25
N ALA A 209 7.38 27.30 -9.93
CA ALA A 209 7.54 28.11 -8.73
C ALA A 209 7.12 27.32 -7.48
N ALA A 210 8.08 27.10 -6.60
CA ALA A 210 7.92 26.46 -5.30
C ALA A 210 8.57 27.32 -4.18
N LYS A 211 8.47 26.88 -2.93
CA LYS A 211 9.01 27.64 -1.77
C LYS A 211 10.54 27.80 -1.83
N GLU A 212 11.22 26.82 -2.40
CA GLU A 212 12.66 26.77 -2.61
C GLU A 212 13.14 27.57 -3.84
N GLY A 213 12.22 28.13 -4.63
CA GLY A 213 12.52 28.80 -5.90
C GLY A 213 11.99 28.02 -7.10
N ASP A 214 12.66 28.15 -8.25
CA ASP A 214 12.28 27.42 -9.46
C ASP A 214 12.80 25.97 -9.41
N ALA A 215 11.87 25.01 -9.44
CA ALA A 215 12.12 23.59 -9.38
C ALA A 215 11.90 22.87 -10.72
N ALA A 216 11.79 23.60 -11.85
CA ALA A 216 11.43 22.99 -13.14
C ALA A 216 12.37 21.85 -13.56
N TRP A 217 13.66 21.97 -13.25
CA TRP A 217 14.66 20.95 -13.57
C TRP A 217 14.42 19.62 -12.85
N LEU A 218 13.96 19.64 -11.58
CA LEU A 218 13.58 18.46 -10.79
C LEU A 218 12.27 17.83 -11.25
N LEU A 219 11.49 18.53 -12.07
CA LEU A 219 10.18 18.05 -12.55
C LEU A 219 10.19 17.76 -14.05
N SER A 220 11.37 17.76 -14.66
CA SER A 220 11.53 17.73 -16.12
C SER A 220 11.52 16.32 -16.71
N GLN A 221 11.86 15.31 -15.91
CA GLN A 221 12.01 13.92 -16.35
C GLN A 221 11.63 12.97 -15.22
N PHE A 222 11.12 11.78 -15.57
CA PHE A 222 10.88 10.70 -14.61
C PHE A 222 12.16 9.88 -14.45
N ASP A 223 13.14 10.42 -13.73
CA ASP A 223 14.51 9.88 -13.64
C ASP A 223 14.93 9.45 -12.22
N GLY A 224 14.11 9.72 -11.21
CA GLY A 224 14.33 9.40 -9.80
C GLY A 224 14.96 10.53 -9.01
N ASN A 225 15.21 11.68 -9.64
CA ASN A 225 15.71 12.87 -8.97
C ASN A 225 14.55 13.71 -8.43
N GLU A 226 14.01 13.27 -7.30
CA GLU A 226 12.77 13.78 -6.75
C GLU A 226 12.92 15.20 -6.15
N ARG A 227 11.97 16.09 -6.47
CA ARG A 227 11.65 17.24 -5.64
C ARG A 227 11.07 16.77 -4.31
N THR A 228 11.66 17.28 -3.23
CA THR A 228 11.21 17.03 -1.86
C THR A 228 11.04 18.35 -1.11
N SER A 229 10.17 18.35 -0.10
CA SER A 229 10.07 19.42 0.87
C SER A 229 10.10 18.84 2.28
N ARG A 230 10.35 19.70 3.27
CA ARG A 230 10.32 19.34 4.69
C ARG A 230 8.97 19.67 5.29
N THR A 231 8.46 18.81 6.17
CA THR A 231 7.23 19.05 6.94
C THR A 231 7.34 20.30 7.80
N ASN A 232 6.18 20.89 8.11
CA ASN A 232 6.10 21.97 9.08
C ASN A 232 6.23 21.40 10.50
N GLY A 233 7.07 22.03 11.34
CA GLY A 233 7.37 21.55 12.69
C GLY A 233 6.23 21.71 13.71
N GLU A 234 5.14 22.39 13.35
CA GLU A 234 3.97 22.60 14.24
C GLU A 234 2.66 22.10 13.63
N ASN A 235 2.63 21.75 12.34
CA ASN A 235 1.43 21.31 11.65
C ASN A 235 1.74 20.38 10.46
N LEU A 236 1.66 19.07 10.67
CA LEU A 236 1.89 18.07 9.62
C LEU A 236 0.87 18.11 8.47
N GLN A 237 -0.26 18.82 8.64
CA GLN A 237 -1.29 18.97 7.60
C GLN A 237 -1.14 20.26 6.80
N LEU A 238 -0.11 21.07 7.08
CA LEU A 238 0.08 22.33 6.36
C LEU A 238 0.24 22.03 4.86
N ARG A 239 -0.55 22.71 4.04
CA ARG A 239 -0.48 22.58 2.58
C ARG A 239 0.58 23.52 2.02
N GLU A 240 1.28 23.07 0.98
CA GLU A 240 2.11 23.90 0.12
C GLU A 240 1.54 23.93 -1.30
N GLU A 241 1.97 24.93 -2.08
CA GLU A 241 1.56 25.10 -3.47
C GLU A 241 2.78 25.15 -4.40
N ILE A 242 2.66 24.51 -5.57
CA ILE A 242 3.63 24.59 -6.66
C ILE A 242 2.89 25.11 -7.89
N THR A 243 3.41 26.15 -8.53
CA THR A 243 2.82 26.69 -9.77
C THR A 243 3.71 26.36 -10.96
N LEU A 244 3.16 25.58 -11.89
CA LEU A 244 3.81 25.15 -13.13
C LEU A 244 3.37 26.06 -14.29
N GLN A 245 4.29 26.32 -15.21
CA GLN A 245 4.01 27.03 -16.46
C GLN A 245 4.44 26.20 -17.67
N PHE A 246 3.55 26.08 -18.65
CA PHE A 246 3.79 25.40 -19.92
C PHE A 246 3.58 26.40 -21.06
N PRO A 247 4.62 26.70 -21.87
CA PRO A 247 4.57 27.75 -22.88
C PRO A 247 3.83 27.34 -24.16
N TYR A 248 3.72 26.03 -24.43
CA TYR A 248 3.08 25.50 -25.63
C TYR A 248 1.99 24.50 -25.22
N PRO A 249 0.81 24.99 -24.81
CA PRO A 249 -0.29 24.13 -24.42
C PRO A 249 -0.71 23.23 -25.57
N THR A 250 -1.04 21.98 -25.25
CA THR A 250 -1.40 20.97 -26.23
C THR A 250 -2.67 21.37 -27.01
N GLN A 251 -2.63 21.28 -28.33
CA GLN A 251 -3.84 21.48 -29.14
C GLN A 251 -4.79 20.29 -28.90
N GLY A 252 -5.96 20.51 -28.29
CA GLY A 252 -6.96 19.47 -28.03
C GLY A 252 -7.03 19.01 -26.56
N ASN A 253 -7.21 17.71 -26.34
CA ASN A 253 -7.38 17.10 -25.01
C ASN A 253 -6.03 16.99 -24.29
N GLY A 254 -5.72 17.96 -23.44
CA GLY A 254 -4.50 17.93 -22.64
C GLY A 254 -4.58 16.99 -21.44
N ALA A 255 -3.42 16.62 -20.88
CA ALA A 255 -3.32 15.94 -19.61
C ALA A 255 -2.10 16.43 -18.83
N LEU A 256 -2.24 16.57 -17.52
CA LEU A 256 -1.10 16.65 -16.63
C LEU A 256 -0.69 15.23 -16.23
N ILE A 257 0.56 14.88 -16.45
CA ILE A 257 1.19 13.65 -15.96
C ILE A 257 2.04 14.02 -14.75
N LEU A 258 1.92 13.25 -13.68
CA LEU A 258 2.72 13.41 -12.47
C LEU A 258 3.40 12.09 -12.14
N GLY A 259 4.71 12.15 -11.88
CA GLY A 259 5.50 11.06 -11.32
C GLY A 259 5.73 11.35 -9.85
N PHE A 260 5.32 10.47 -8.95
CA PHE A 260 5.32 10.75 -7.51
C PHE A 260 5.25 9.49 -6.65
N ARG A 261 5.57 9.66 -5.35
CA ARG A 261 5.31 8.71 -4.27
C ARG A 261 5.14 9.46 -2.94
N GLN A 262 4.70 8.77 -1.89
CA GLN A 262 4.66 9.37 -0.55
C GLN A 262 6.05 9.39 0.09
N SER A 263 6.24 10.30 1.05
CA SER A 263 7.31 10.21 2.03
C SER A 263 6.90 9.28 3.17
N LEU A 264 7.84 9.01 4.09
CA LEU A 264 7.58 8.19 5.27
C LEU A 264 6.68 8.86 6.34
N LEU A 265 6.07 10.01 6.04
CA LEU A 265 5.16 10.69 6.98
C LEU A 265 3.91 9.84 7.26
N SER A 266 3.29 9.25 6.25
CA SER A 266 2.15 8.34 6.43
C SER A 266 2.56 7.09 7.21
N THR A 267 3.71 6.51 6.90
CA THR A 267 4.32 5.39 7.64
C THR A 267 4.50 5.73 9.13
N PHE A 268 5.05 6.90 9.44
CA PHE A 268 5.20 7.37 10.82
C PHE A 268 3.85 7.47 11.55
N LEU A 269 2.84 8.07 10.91
CA LEU A 269 1.51 8.22 11.50
C LEU A 269 0.85 6.85 11.73
N PHE A 270 0.96 5.95 10.75
CA PHE A 270 0.43 4.59 10.84
C PHE A 270 1.03 3.82 12.02
N TYR A 271 2.36 3.73 12.10
CA TYR A 271 3.02 3.04 13.22
C TYR A 271 2.82 3.74 14.57
N THR A 272 2.61 5.06 14.58
CA THR A 272 2.22 5.78 15.79
C THR A 272 0.81 5.38 16.24
N ALA A 273 -0.14 5.28 15.32
CA ALA A 273 -1.48 4.81 15.61
C ALA A 273 -1.47 3.38 16.18
N LEU A 274 -0.74 2.44 15.55
CA LEU A 274 -0.57 1.08 16.07
C LEU A 274 0.08 1.07 17.46
N SER A 275 1.11 1.89 17.68
CA SER A 275 1.74 2.01 19.00
C SER A 275 0.78 2.56 20.06
N TRP A 276 -0.16 3.44 19.70
CA TRP A 276 -1.19 3.92 20.62
C TRP A 276 -2.32 2.91 20.83
N MET A 277 -2.57 1.98 19.90
CA MET A 277 -3.47 0.85 20.15
C MET A 277 -2.91 -0.10 21.21
N GLY A 278 -1.58 -0.17 21.36
CA GLY A 278 -0.94 -1.01 22.38
C GLY A 278 -1.44 -2.46 22.31
N HIS A 279 -1.60 -3.09 23.48
CA HIS A 279 -2.04 -4.49 23.54
C HIS A 279 -3.50 -4.73 23.12
N SER A 280 -4.20 -3.67 22.68
CA SER A 280 -5.57 -3.73 22.15
C SER A 280 -5.60 -3.67 20.62
N VAL A 281 -4.46 -3.72 19.93
CA VAL A 281 -4.41 -3.68 18.45
C VAL A 281 -5.28 -4.78 17.82
N SER A 282 -5.17 -6.03 18.28
CA SER A 282 -6.01 -7.15 17.81
C SER A 282 -7.50 -6.90 18.04
N ASP A 283 -7.87 -6.29 19.18
CA ASP A 283 -9.26 -5.92 19.48
C ASP A 283 -9.78 -4.84 18.54
N VAL A 284 -8.96 -3.82 18.23
CA VAL A 284 -9.32 -2.72 17.33
C VAL A 284 -9.52 -3.24 15.90
N PHE A 285 -8.60 -4.06 15.40
CA PHE A 285 -8.73 -4.64 14.06
C PHE A 285 -9.91 -5.62 13.97
N ALA A 286 -10.14 -6.44 15.00
CA ALA A 286 -11.33 -7.29 15.04
C ALA A 286 -12.64 -6.47 15.01
N ALA A 287 -12.65 -5.30 15.67
CA ALA A 287 -13.78 -4.38 15.59
C ALA A 287 -13.96 -3.81 14.17
N ILE A 288 -12.90 -3.40 13.48
CA ILE A 288 -12.94 -2.90 12.08
C ILE A 288 -13.58 -3.92 11.12
N GLU A 289 -13.30 -5.21 11.32
CA GLU A 289 -13.89 -6.29 10.52
C GLU A 289 -15.41 -6.40 10.68
N SER A 290 -15.95 -6.03 11.84
CA SER A 290 -17.37 -6.17 12.18
C SER A 290 -18.17 -4.87 12.15
N ASP A 291 -17.53 -3.70 12.28
CA ASP A 291 -18.15 -2.39 12.42
C ASP A 291 -17.81 -1.47 11.23
N SER A 292 -18.82 -1.18 10.40
CA SER A 292 -18.68 -0.32 9.22
C SER A 292 -18.33 1.13 9.56
N SER A 293 -18.77 1.65 10.70
CA SER A 293 -18.49 3.02 11.12
C SER A 293 -17.03 3.17 11.57
N LEU A 294 -16.51 2.21 12.32
CA LEU A 294 -15.09 2.16 12.65
C LEU A 294 -14.22 1.98 11.39
N ARG A 295 -14.63 1.11 10.48
CA ARG A 295 -13.94 0.92 9.20
C ARG A 295 -13.92 2.18 8.35
N HIS A 296 -15.03 2.92 8.29
CA HIS A 296 -15.08 4.21 7.60
C HIS A 296 -14.21 5.27 8.28
N ALA A 297 -14.22 5.34 9.61
CA ALA A 297 -13.36 6.25 10.37
C ALA A 297 -11.87 5.93 10.12
N PHE A 298 -11.52 4.64 10.06
CA PHE A 298 -10.17 4.19 9.74
C PHE A 298 -9.71 4.67 8.36
N ARG A 299 -10.49 4.39 7.30
CA ARG A 299 -10.19 4.88 5.93
C ARG A 299 -10.12 6.41 5.86
N SER A 300 -11.01 7.11 6.56
CA SER A 300 -11.01 8.58 6.59
C SER A 300 -9.74 9.15 7.24
N ALA A 301 -9.12 8.42 8.17
CA ALA A 301 -7.87 8.84 8.79
C ALA A 301 -6.69 8.82 7.79
N GLU A 302 -6.68 7.86 6.85
CA GLU A 302 -5.68 7.79 5.78
C GLU A 302 -5.77 8.99 4.83
N ASP A 303 -6.97 9.51 4.61
CA ASP A 303 -7.21 10.70 3.78
C ASP A 303 -6.81 12.03 4.46
N LEU A 304 -6.39 12.05 5.74
CA LEU A 304 -6.07 13.30 6.48
C LEU A 304 -4.90 14.07 5.86
N LEU A 305 -3.91 13.38 5.30
CA LEU A 305 -2.82 14.01 4.56
C LEU A 305 -3.21 14.36 3.12
N GLY A 306 -4.30 13.78 2.59
CA GLY A 306 -4.90 14.05 1.28
C GLY A 306 -3.97 13.81 0.09
N GLY A 307 -4.56 13.86 -1.11
CA GLY A 307 -3.85 13.75 -2.38
C GLY A 307 -3.09 15.00 -2.80
N ILE A 308 -2.66 15.01 -4.06
CA ILE A 308 -2.12 16.20 -4.74
C ILE A 308 -3.25 16.79 -5.59
N ASP A 309 -3.84 17.88 -5.11
CA ASP A 309 -4.92 18.55 -5.82
C ASP A 309 -4.36 19.37 -6.99
N CYS A 310 -4.97 19.23 -8.16
CA CYS A 310 -4.57 19.91 -9.38
C CYS A 310 -5.59 20.96 -9.79
N PHE A 311 -5.10 22.16 -10.10
CA PHE A 311 -5.91 23.29 -10.58
C PHE A 311 -5.29 23.88 -11.84
N VAL A 312 -6.14 24.42 -12.71
CA VAL A 312 -5.75 25.17 -13.91
C VAL A 312 -6.21 26.61 -13.81
N TRP A 313 -5.40 27.54 -14.31
CA TRP A 313 -5.77 28.95 -14.29
C TRP A 313 -6.79 29.27 -15.39
N ASN A 314 -7.97 29.72 -15.00
CA ASN A 314 -8.96 30.26 -15.91
C ASN A 314 -8.74 31.76 -16.11
N SER A 315 -8.20 32.15 -17.27
CA SER A 315 -7.91 33.54 -17.59
C SER A 315 -9.16 34.40 -17.77
N THR A 316 -10.28 33.83 -18.21
CA THR A 316 -11.54 34.58 -18.36
C THR A 316 -12.17 34.87 -17.00
N ALA A 317 -12.25 33.87 -16.13
CA ALA A 317 -12.87 33.99 -14.81
C ALA A 317 -11.91 34.49 -13.72
N GLN A 318 -10.62 34.65 -14.02
CA GLN A 318 -9.56 35.08 -13.10
C GLN A 318 -9.50 34.24 -11.81
N ARG A 319 -9.61 32.91 -11.96
CA ARG A 319 -9.61 31.97 -10.82
C ARG A 319 -8.93 30.65 -11.17
N TRP A 320 -8.61 29.88 -10.14
CA TRP A 320 -8.15 28.50 -10.25
C TRP A 320 -9.36 27.55 -10.29
N ASP A 321 -9.50 26.79 -11.36
CA ASP A 321 -10.51 25.74 -11.49
C ASP A 321 -9.87 24.38 -11.17
N SER A 322 -10.50 23.55 -10.34
CA SER A 322 -10.02 22.21 -10.01
C SER A 322 -10.24 21.26 -11.19
N VAL A 323 -9.23 20.43 -11.49
CA VAL A 323 -9.29 19.46 -12.61
C VAL A 323 -9.13 18.01 -12.16
N GLY A 324 -8.70 17.78 -10.93
CA GLY A 324 -8.59 16.44 -10.35
C GLY A 324 -7.62 16.41 -9.17
N THR A 325 -7.46 15.22 -8.62
CA THR A 325 -6.54 14.95 -7.51
C THR A 325 -5.81 13.65 -7.81
N PHE A 326 -4.49 13.65 -7.66
CA PHE A 326 -3.69 12.43 -7.67
C PHE A 326 -3.71 11.79 -6.28
N LYS A 327 -3.89 10.47 -6.24
CA LYS A 327 -3.87 9.68 -5.02
C LYS A 327 -2.91 8.51 -5.23
N GLU A 328 -2.13 8.24 -4.19
CA GLU A 328 -1.25 7.08 -4.07
C GLU A 328 -1.08 6.78 -2.58
N TYR A 329 -0.85 5.52 -2.25
CA TYR A 329 -0.47 5.01 -0.94
C TYR A 329 0.85 4.27 -1.05
N GLY A 330 1.77 4.60 -0.16
CA GLY A 330 3.05 3.89 -0.08
C GLY A 330 4.25 4.76 -0.43
N PRO A 331 5.40 4.48 0.19
CA PRO A 331 6.64 5.24 -0.02
C PRO A 331 7.66 4.49 -0.89
N LEU A 332 7.41 3.28 -1.39
CA LEU A 332 8.45 2.46 -2.02
C LEU A 332 8.59 2.71 -3.51
N ALA A 333 7.50 2.50 -4.25
CA ALA A 333 7.51 2.59 -5.70
C ALA A 333 7.05 3.98 -6.15
N ARG A 334 7.63 4.47 -7.26
CA ARG A 334 7.15 5.70 -7.89
C ARG A 334 6.02 5.34 -8.83
N ASN A 335 4.88 6.01 -8.68
CA ASN A 335 3.77 5.93 -9.62
C ASN A 335 3.89 7.03 -10.68
N LEU A 336 3.28 6.80 -11.84
CA LEU A 336 3.14 7.73 -12.94
C LEU A 336 1.67 7.75 -13.38
N MET A 337 0.96 8.80 -13.00
CA MET A 337 -0.48 8.94 -13.27
C MET A 337 -0.77 10.20 -14.09
N LEU A 338 -1.96 10.27 -14.68
CA LEU A 338 -2.46 11.49 -15.31
C LEU A 338 -3.80 11.98 -14.76
N VAL A 339 -4.03 13.28 -14.93
CA VAL A 339 -5.32 13.94 -14.82
C VAL A 339 -5.61 14.68 -16.14
N PRO A 340 -6.76 14.44 -16.80
CA PRO A 340 -7.16 15.18 -17.99
C PRO A 340 -7.33 16.68 -17.71
N ILE A 341 -6.87 17.51 -18.64
CA ILE A 341 -7.03 18.97 -18.59
C ILE A 341 -8.14 19.37 -19.58
N PRO A 342 -9.19 20.10 -19.12
CA PRO A 342 -10.24 20.57 -20.00
C PRO A 342 -9.70 21.46 -21.12
N ALA A 343 -10.14 21.24 -22.37
CA ALA A 343 -9.71 22.01 -23.53
C ALA A 343 -9.95 23.53 -23.37
N ALA A 344 -10.98 23.93 -22.62
CA ALA A 344 -11.28 25.34 -22.33
C ALA A 344 -10.21 26.03 -21.46
N ALA A 345 -9.41 25.28 -20.71
CA ALA A 345 -8.30 25.79 -19.90
C ALA A 345 -7.00 25.92 -20.69
N ASN A 346 -6.91 25.33 -21.89
CA ASN A 346 -5.78 25.48 -22.81
C ASN A 346 -5.91 26.81 -23.56
N ALA A 347 -5.49 27.91 -22.91
CA ALA A 347 -5.29 29.19 -23.57
C ALA A 347 -4.20 29.09 -24.65
N LYS A 348 -4.19 29.97 -25.66
CA LYS A 348 -3.27 29.84 -26.81
C LYS A 348 -1.79 30.07 -26.46
N ASP A 349 -1.50 30.83 -25.41
CA ASP A 349 -0.14 31.38 -25.19
C ASP A 349 0.61 30.75 -24.00
N SER A 350 -0.10 30.24 -22.98
CA SER A 350 0.49 29.50 -21.87
C SER A 350 -0.58 28.80 -21.04
N LEU A 351 -0.25 27.62 -20.52
CA LEU A 351 -1.03 26.94 -19.49
C LEU A 351 -0.34 27.11 -18.14
N ARG A 352 -1.12 27.51 -17.13
CA ARG A 352 -0.67 27.55 -15.74
C ARG A 352 -1.42 26.51 -14.94
N VAL A 353 -0.67 25.69 -14.21
CA VAL A 353 -1.19 24.64 -13.34
C VAL A 353 -0.72 24.92 -11.93
N LYS A 354 -1.59 24.70 -10.95
CA LYS A 354 -1.24 24.76 -9.53
C LYS A 354 -1.46 23.40 -8.92
N LEU A 355 -0.42 22.88 -8.27
CA LEU A 355 -0.50 21.71 -7.40
C LEU A 355 -0.63 22.18 -5.96
N ARG A 356 -1.58 21.62 -5.21
CA ARG A 356 -1.72 21.82 -3.76
C ARG A 356 -1.61 20.48 -3.06
N LEU A 357 -0.64 20.36 -2.17
CA LEU A 357 -0.27 19.09 -1.54
C LEU A 357 0.15 19.31 -0.09
N THR A 358 0.20 18.26 0.72
CA THR A 358 0.70 18.36 2.11
C THR A 358 2.21 18.51 2.12
N GLN A 359 2.67 19.53 2.85
CA GLN A 359 4.07 19.90 2.92
C GLN A 359 4.89 18.75 3.54
N GLY A 360 5.88 18.27 2.80
CA GLY A 360 6.76 17.17 3.20
C GLY A 360 6.19 15.77 3.05
N HIS A 361 4.93 15.63 2.62
CA HIS A 361 4.28 14.33 2.42
C HIS A 361 4.59 13.69 1.06
N TRP A 362 4.86 14.49 0.03
CA TRP A 362 5.00 13.99 -1.34
C TRP A 362 6.43 14.14 -1.86
N ARG A 363 6.86 13.15 -2.65
CA ARG A 363 8.08 13.16 -3.47
C ARG A 363 7.64 13.27 -4.93
N LEU A 364 8.08 14.29 -5.65
CA LEU A 364 7.68 14.51 -7.04
C LEU A 364 8.88 14.32 -7.96
N ASP A 365 8.77 13.45 -8.94
CA ASP A 365 9.83 13.12 -9.89
C ASP A 365 9.64 13.84 -11.23
N CYS A 366 8.39 13.98 -11.70
CA CYS A 366 8.10 14.74 -12.91
C CYS A 366 6.71 15.39 -12.87
N ALA A 367 6.51 16.48 -13.61
CA ALA A 367 5.21 17.10 -13.81
C ALA A 367 5.05 17.60 -15.26
N MET A 368 4.59 16.73 -16.15
CA MET A 368 4.63 16.95 -17.61
C MET A 368 3.25 17.23 -18.20
N LEU A 369 3.19 18.03 -19.26
CA LEU A 369 1.99 18.23 -20.07
C LEU A 369 2.03 17.33 -21.30
N ALA A 370 0.93 16.63 -21.57
CA ALA A 370 0.80 15.74 -22.72
C ALA A 370 -0.52 15.94 -23.48
N THR A 371 -0.60 15.38 -24.68
CA THR A 371 -1.82 15.30 -25.50
C THR A 371 -2.40 13.90 -25.37
N ILE A 372 -3.67 13.78 -24.98
CA ILE A 372 -4.42 12.52 -25.00
C ILE A 372 -4.79 12.18 -26.45
N VAL A 373 -4.37 11.00 -26.91
CA VAL A 373 -4.71 10.44 -28.22
C VAL A 373 -5.95 9.54 -28.13
N GLY A 374 -6.11 8.82 -27.02
CA GLY A 374 -7.30 8.01 -26.77
C GLY A 374 -7.09 7.01 -25.64
N LEU A 375 -8.12 6.19 -25.40
CA LEU A 375 -8.06 5.11 -24.42
C LEU A 375 -7.45 3.84 -25.02
N ARG A 376 -6.85 3.02 -24.17
CA ARG A 376 -6.38 1.67 -24.48
C ARG A 376 -7.00 0.67 -23.51
N VAL A 377 -7.25 -0.53 -24.02
CA VAL A 377 -7.76 -1.64 -23.21
C VAL A 377 -6.61 -2.60 -22.97
N PRO A 378 -6.28 -2.95 -21.71
CA PRO A 378 -5.23 -3.91 -21.42
C PRO A 378 -5.63 -5.32 -21.83
N SER A 379 -4.66 -6.10 -22.30
CA SER A 379 -4.73 -7.56 -22.24
C SER A 379 -4.35 -8.01 -20.83
N VAL A 380 -5.24 -8.74 -20.15
CA VAL A 380 -5.03 -9.23 -18.79
C VAL A 380 -4.38 -10.61 -18.85
N LEU A 381 -3.16 -10.72 -18.35
CA LEU A 381 -2.41 -11.96 -18.32
C LEU A 381 -2.35 -12.50 -16.90
N HIS A 382 -2.67 -13.78 -16.74
CA HIS A 382 -2.57 -14.50 -15.46
C HIS A 382 -1.30 -15.34 -15.41
N PRO A 383 -0.74 -15.61 -14.22
CA PRO A 383 0.42 -16.47 -14.11
C PRO A 383 0.08 -17.88 -14.60
N ILE A 384 0.98 -18.47 -15.38
CA ILE A 384 0.90 -19.84 -15.92
C ILE A 384 1.91 -20.77 -15.24
N ASP A 385 2.89 -20.21 -14.54
CA ASP A 385 3.85 -20.93 -13.69
C ASP A 385 4.27 -20.01 -12.53
N VAL A 386 4.49 -20.60 -11.37
CA VAL A 386 4.87 -19.88 -10.14
C VAL A 386 5.95 -20.69 -9.44
N GLN A 387 7.01 -20.02 -9.01
CA GLN A 387 8.03 -20.63 -8.14
C GLN A 387 8.14 -19.82 -6.84
N ARG A 388 8.05 -20.49 -5.70
CA ARG A 388 8.31 -19.93 -4.37
C ARG A 388 9.73 -20.30 -3.93
N ASN A 389 10.57 -19.31 -3.68
CA ASN A 389 11.97 -19.50 -3.26
C ASN A 389 12.74 -20.48 -4.17
N GLY A 390 12.48 -20.41 -5.48
CA GLY A 390 13.10 -21.27 -6.49
C GLY A 390 12.47 -22.67 -6.65
N THR A 391 11.45 -23.01 -5.87
CA THR A 391 10.73 -24.29 -5.96
C THR A 391 9.38 -24.10 -6.64
N PRO A 392 8.97 -24.97 -7.59
CA PRO A 392 7.65 -24.87 -8.22
C PRO A 392 6.50 -24.91 -7.22
N ASP A 393 5.55 -23.98 -7.36
CA ASP A 393 4.33 -23.89 -6.54
C ASP A 393 3.09 -23.91 -7.45
N THR A 394 2.59 -25.12 -7.69
CA THR A 394 1.44 -25.33 -8.58
C THR A 394 0.10 -24.90 -7.96
N ALA A 395 0.02 -24.78 -6.64
CA ALA A 395 -1.17 -24.30 -5.95
C ALA A 395 -1.32 -22.77 -6.12
N ALA A 396 -0.20 -22.05 -6.03
CA ALA A 396 -0.13 -20.60 -6.22
C ALA A 396 -0.67 -20.15 -7.60
N ILE A 397 -0.49 -20.97 -8.65
CA ILE A 397 -1.06 -20.68 -9.98
C ILE A 397 -2.59 -20.52 -9.90
N ARG A 398 -3.29 -21.35 -9.12
CA ARG A 398 -4.74 -21.23 -8.95
C ARG A 398 -5.10 -20.08 -8.02
N GLN A 399 -4.39 -19.96 -6.89
CA GLN A 399 -4.63 -18.93 -5.89
C GLN A 399 -4.47 -17.51 -6.42
N LEU A 400 -3.55 -17.27 -7.36
CA LEU A 400 -3.31 -15.93 -7.92
C LEU A 400 -4.20 -15.58 -9.11
N ARG A 401 -5.03 -16.50 -9.59
CA ARG A 401 -5.70 -16.37 -10.90
C ARG A 401 -6.95 -15.51 -10.87
N GLY A 402 -7.70 -15.54 -9.78
CA GLY A 402 -9.05 -14.97 -9.71
C GLY A 402 -9.22 -14.09 -8.48
N ASP A 403 -10.10 -13.11 -8.58
CA ASP A 403 -10.64 -12.42 -7.40
C ASP A 403 -11.69 -13.34 -6.75
N ASP A 404 -11.22 -14.25 -5.91
CA ASP A 404 -12.06 -15.21 -5.22
C ASP A 404 -11.72 -15.26 -3.72
N GLN A 405 -11.77 -16.44 -3.10
CA GLN A 405 -11.48 -16.64 -1.68
C GLN A 405 -10.34 -17.66 -1.49
N GLN A 406 -9.57 -17.90 -2.55
CA GLN A 406 -8.40 -18.79 -2.57
C GLN A 406 -7.14 -17.93 -2.54
N TYR A 407 -6.76 -17.51 -1.34
CA TYR A 407 -5.60 -16.65 -1.18
C TYR A 407 -4.28 -17.42 -1.24
N LEU A 408 -3.26 -16.78 -1.81
CA LEU A 408 -1.85 -17.14 -1.64
C LEU A 408 -1.33 -16.41 -0.39
N LEU A 409 -0.55 -17.12 0.43
CA LEU A 409 0.11 -16.54 1.58
C LEU A 409 1.59 -16.33 1.32
N SER A 410 2.06 -15.14 1.64
CA SER A 410 3.46 -14.74 1.57
C SER A 410 3.92 -14.35 2.96
N LEU A 411 4.87 -15.09 3.51
CA LEU A 411 5.48 -14.83 4.82
C LEU A 411 6.75 -13.98 4.65
N PRO A 412 7.23 -13.31 5.71
CA PRO A 412 8.45 -12.51 5.64
C PRO A 412 9.62 -13.30 5.03
N GLY A 413 10.25 -12.72 4.01
CA GLY A 413 11.37 -13.32 3.29
C GLY A 413 10.98 -14.16 2.06
N ASP A 414 9.69 -14.47 1.87
CA ASP A 414 9.24 -15.18 0.67
C ASP A 414 9.47 -14.38 -0.61
N GLN A 415 9.84 -15.12 -1.66
CA GLN A 415 9.98 -14.62 -3.02
C GLN A 415 9.22 -15.53 -3.99
N PHE A 416 8.37 -14.93 -4.81
CA PHE A 416 7.63 -15.59 -5.88
C PHE A 416 8.12 -15.12 -7.24
N SER A 417 8.52 -16.06 -8.10
CA SER A 417 8.75 -15.82 -9.53
C SER A 417 7.49 -16.20 -10.29
N LEU A 418 6.78 -15.18 -10.80
CA LEU A 418 5.52 -15.30 -11.53
C LEU A 418 5.80 -15.27 -13.03
N ILE A 419 5.40 -16.31 -13.75
CA ILE A 419 5.57 -16.42 -15.21
C ILE A 419 4.23 -16.23 -15.91
N PHE A 420 4.18 -15.30 -16.84
CA PHE A 420 2.99 -14.95 -17.62
C PHE A 420 3.18 -15.34 -19.10
N PRO A 421 2.08 -15.68 -19.81
CA PRO A 421 2.16 -15.97 -21.23
C PRO A 421 2.55 -14.73 -22.04
N GLN A 422 2.96 -14.92 -23.29
CA GLN A 422 3.15 -13.82 -24.22
C GLN A 422 1.83 -13.08 -24.46
N PRO A 423 1.78 -11.73 -24.42
CA PRO A 423 0.58 -11.00 -24.78
C PRO A 423 0.24 -11.21 -26.25
N SER A 424 -1.05 -11.44 -26.53
CA SER A 424 -1.59 -11.44 -27.88
C SER A 424 -2.35 -10.14 -28.13
N PHE A 425 -1.90 -9.36 -29.11
CA PHE A 425 -2.62 -8.17 -29.59
C PHE A 425 -3.22 -8.41 -30.97
N GLY A 426 -4.22 -7.60 -31.36
CA GLY A 426 -4.77 -7.63 -32.71
C GLY A 426 -3.73 -7.21 -33.75
N THR A 427 -3.96 -7.54 -35.02
CA THR A 427 -3.01 -7.24 -36.12
C THR A 427 -2.71 -5.74 -36.31
N ASN A 428 -3.53 -4.85 -35.73
CA ASN A 428 -3.37 -3.40 -35.81
C ASN A 428 -2.47 -2.82 -34.71
N ASP A 429 -2.20 -3.58 -33.64
CA ASP A 429 -1.49 -3.13 -32.44
C ASP A 429 -0.07 -3.73 -32.42
N ALA A 430 0.69 -3.47 -33.48
CA ALA A 430 1.95 -4.16 -33.81
C ALA A 430 2.95 -4.23 -32.63
N GLY A 431 2.87 -5.31 -31.85
CA GLY A 431 3.93 -5.91 -31.04
C GLY A 431 4.43 -5.17 -29.79
N ASN A 432 4.10 -3.89 -29.60
CA ASN A 432 4.61 -3.09 -28.48
C ASN A 432 3.55 -2.89 -27.38
N ALA A 433 3.97 -3.08 -26.13
CA ALA A 433 3.12 -2.93 -24.96
C ALA A 433 3.87 -2.25 -23.81
N GLN A 434 3.13 -1.44 -23.05
CA GLN A 434 3.55 -1.04 -21.72
C GLN A 434 2.85 -1.91 -20.69
N PHE A 435 3.56 -2.22 -19.61
CA PHE A 435 3.11 -3.19 -18.62
C PHE A 435 2.77 -2.52 -17.31
N PHE A 436 1.70 -3.01 -16.69
CA PHE A 436 1.28 -2.67 -15.34
C PHE A 436 1.08 -3.97 -14.58
N VAL A 437 1.27 -3.95 -13.26
CA VAL A 437 0.83 -5.05 -12.40
C VAL A 437 -0.46 -4.64 -11.73
N ARG A 438 -1.45 -5.53 -11.74
CA ARG A 438 -2.65 -5.40 -10.92
C ARG A 438 -2.62 -6.48 -9.85
N SER A 439 -2.58 -6.08 -8.60
CA SER A 439 -2.63 -6.99 -7.45
C SER A 439 -3.82 -6.68 -6.56
N LYS A 440 -4.43 -7.72 -6.00
CA LYS A 440 -5.50 -7.58 -5.01
C LYS A 440 -5.17 -8.45 -3.80
N GLY A 441 -5.34 -7.89 -2.62
CA GLY A 441 -5.11 -8.60 -1.38
C GLY A 441 -5.13 -7.66 -0.20
N TYR A 442 -4.68 -8.17 0.93
CA TYR A 442 -4.41 -7.40 2.13
C TYR A 442 -3.15 -7.93 2.81
N TYR A 443 -2.64 -7.20 3.78
CA TYR A 443 -1.55 -7.66 4.64
C TYR A 443 -1.88 -7.44 6.10
N LEU A 444 -1.23 -8.21 6.97
CA LEU A 444 -1.39 -8.14 8.41
C LEU A 444 -0.02 -7.96 9.05
N GLU A 445 0.14 -6.84 9.75
CA GLU A 445 1.36 -6.50 10.45
C GLU A 445 1.66 -7.50 11.59
N TRP A 446 2.91 -7.94 11.71
CA TRP A 446 3.28 -8.75 12.86
C TRP A 446 3.43 -7.91 14.12
N MET A 447 3.04 -8.47 15.27
CA MET A 447 3.05 -7.76 16.55
C MET A 447 4.47 -7.32 16.93
N ARG A 448 4.63 -6.02 17.17
CA ARG A 448 5.91 -5.43 17.59
C ARG A 448 5.96 -5.30 19.12
N PRO A 449 7.16 -5.35 19.76
CA PRO A 449 7.29 -5.21 21.21
C PRO A 449 6.64 -3.94 21.79
N ALA A 450 6.67 -2.83 21.04
CA ALA A 450 6.04 -1.57 21.44
C ALA A 450 4.52 -1.67 21.60
N TRP A 451 3.88 -2.64 20.94
CA TRP A 451 2.43 -2.88 20.99
C TRP A 451 2.05 -3.76 22.18
N ASN A 452 2.99 -4.17 23.02
CA ASN A 452 2.67 -4.83 24.29
C ASN A 452 2.39 -3.81 25.42
N ASN A 453 2.59 -2.52 25.15
CA ASN A 453 2.33 -1.46 26.12
C ASN A 453 0.83 -1.22 26.32
N PRO A 454 0.43 -0.61 27.46
CA PRO A 454 -0.94 -0.17 27.66
C PRO A 454 -1.44 0.76 26.54
N PRO A 455 -2.70 0.63 26.11
CA PRO A 455 -3.24 1.41 25.02
C PRO A 455 -3.41 2.89 25.41
N GLN A 456 -3.14 3.78 24.47
CA GLN A 456 -3.40 5.23 24.52
C GLN A 456 -4.61 5.60 23.65
N LEU A 457 -5.73 4.89 23.81
CA LEU A 457 -6.95 5.09 22.99
C LEU A 457 -7.45 6.55 22.93
N PRO A 458 -7.39 7.37 24.00
CA PRO A 458 -7.77 8.77 23.89
C PRO A 458 -6.95 9.56 22.87
N LYS A 459 -5.64 9.26 22.71
CA LYS A 459 -4.81 9.88 21.68
C LYS A 459 -5.18 9.41 20.27
N LEU A 460 -5.44 8.11 20.11
CA LEU A 460 -5.92 7.54 18.85
C LEU A 460 -7.24 8.18 18.40
N MET A 461 -8.20 8.31 19.33
CA MET A 461 -9.49 8.97 19.06
C MET A 461 -9.30 10.46 18.72
N ALA A 462 -8.41 11.15 19.41
CA ALA A 462 -8.09 12.54 19.12
C ALA A 462 -7.40 12.73 17.75
N LEU A 463 -6.53 11.79 17.34
CA LEU A 463 -5.95 11.77 15.99
C LEU A 463 -7.04 11.59 14.92
N ALA A 464 -7.91 10.59 15.09
CA ALA A 464 -9.03 10.33 14.17
C ALA A 464 -10.02 11.51 14.10
N ALA A 465 -10.22 12.22 15.21
CA ALA A 465 -11.04 13.43 15.28
C ALA A 465 -10.34 14.70 14.77
N ASN A 466 -9.16 14.57 14.16
CA ASN A 466 -8.36 15.68 13.65
C ASN A 466 -8.03 16.76 14.71
N ASN A 467 -7.69 16.34 15.94
CA ASN A 467 -7.43 17.26 17.04
C ASN A 467 -6.10 18.03 16.83
N PRO A 468 -6.12 19.38 16.83
CA PRO A 468 -4.93 20.18 16.52
C PRO A 468 -3.78 20.05 17.54
N VAL A 469 -4.08 19.71 18.80
CA VAL A 469 -3.05 19.50 19.82
C VAL A 469 -2.25 18.24 19.52
N VAL A 470 -2.94 17.14 19.23
CA VAL A 470 -2.30 15.86 18.86
C VAL A 470 -1.49 16.00 17.58
N TRP A 471 -2.04 16.69 16.57
CA TRP A 471 -1.31 16.96 15.33
C TRP A 471 -0.06 17.81 15.52
N ARG A 472 -0.07 18.76 16.48
CA ARG A 472 1.12 19.53 16.84
C ARG A 472 2.16 18.68 17.57
N GLU A 473 1.74 17.82 18.49
CA GLU A 473 2.65 16.88 19.17
C GLU A 473 3.36 15.96 18.17
N LEU A 474 2.59 15.39 17.23
CA LEU A 474 3.12 14.57 16.14
C LEU A 474 4.06 15.35 15.23
N ALA A 475 3.77 16.64 14.96
CA ALA A 475 4.65 17.50 14.17
C ALA A 475 6.02 17.66 14.83
N VAL A 476 6.05 17.94 16.13
CA VAL A 476 7.30 18.06 16.89
C VAL A 476 8.07 16.74 16.91
N GLU A 477 7.38 15.62 17.15
CA GLU A 477 8.00 14.29 17.16
C GLU A 477 8.59 13.93 15.80
N PHE A 478 7.80 14.01 14.73
CA PHE A 478 8.25 13.69 13.38
C PHE A 478 9.41 14.60 12.97
N LYS A 479 9.37 15.89 13.33
CA LYS A 479 10.42 16.84 12.98
C LYS A 479 11.78 16.46 13.57
N GLY A 480 11.80 15.85 14.75
CA GLY A 480 13.02 15.36 15.39
C GLY A 480 13.70 14.23 14.63
N MET A 481 12.95 13.44 13.85
CA MET A 481 13.46 12.26 13.14
C MET A 481 13.47 12.37 11.60
N GLU A 482 12.76 13.34 11.03
CA GLU A 482 12.60 13.54 9.58
C GLU A 482 13.92 13.55 8.81
N GLY A 483 15.01 14.05 9.43
CA GLY A 483 16.34 14.12 8.83
C GLY A 483 16.96 12.75 8.49
N GLY A 484 16.76 11.76 9.35
CA GLY A 484 17.39 10.43 9.26
C GLY A 484 16.42 9.30 8.89
N MET A 485 15.11 9.55 8.92
CA MET A 485 14.09 8.50 8.78
C MET A 485 14.21 7.70 7.49
N GLU A 486 14.48 8.34 6.34
CA GLU A 486 14.68 7.64 5.06
C GLU A 486 15.89 6.70 5.14
N GLN A 487 17.03 7.18 5.64
CA GLN A 487 18.23 6.36 5.76
C GLN A 487 17.99 5.15 6.67
N GLU A 488 17.33 5.35 7.80
CA GLU A 488 16.99 4.28 8.74
C GLU A 488 16.04 3.26 8.09
N PHE A 489 14.98 3.74 7.43
CA PHE A 489 14.03 2.92 6.71
C PHE A 489 14.73 2.03 5.68
N TRP A 490 15.48 2.61 4.75
CA TRP A 490 16.15 1.86 3.68
C TRP A 490 17.24 0.90 4.19
N SER A 491 17.78 1.15 5.38
CA SER A 491 18.78 0.27 6.02
C SER A 491 18.20 -0.95 6.74
N SER A 492 16.92 -0.91 7.09
CA SER A 492 16.31 -1.82 8.07
C SER A 492 15.90 -3.25 7.59
N LYS A 493 16.56 -3.88 6.61
CA LYS A 493 15.94 -4.99 5.83
C LYS A 493 15.65 -6.26 6.66
N VAL A 494 14.62 -7.02 6.27
CA VAL A 494 14.52 -8.45 6.64
C VAL A 494 15.72 -9.14 6.01
N ILE A 495 16.63 -9.63 6.84
CA ILE A 495 17.83 -10.35 6.39
C ILE A 495 17.38 -11.77 6.02
N GLN A 496 17.63 -12.17 4.77
CA GLN A 496 17.50 -13.56 4.32
C GLN A 496 18.62 -14.43 4.87
#